data_AF-A0ABD3YQN8-F1
#
_entry.id   AF-A0ABD3YQN8-F1
#
_cell.length_a   1.000
_cell.length_b   1.000
_cell.length_c   1.000
_cell.angle_alpha   90.00
_cell.angle_beta   90.00
_cell.angle_gamma   90.00
#
_symmetry.space_group_name_H-M   'P 1'
#
loop_
_entity.id
_entity.type
_entity.pdbx_description
1 polymer ?
#
loop_
_entity_poly.entity_id
_entity_poly.type
_entity_poly.pdbx_seq_one_letter_code
_entity_poly.pdbx_strand_id
1 'polypeptide(L)'
;MNRRTGLVTLYDYKAFKKTGAIGEISAPFYEFDAYIHTSPDRQGSPLNVLFLMHRYRDIRVKVGALLGAEQTPQEVCALWDYLQNFMDTSRPLPDVPSLEEYRANDPITAEHDRKTGRNPRYWSDMDDETFKARCREMAVKIEAIDTFSRPNLMARHVEYLN
;
A
#
# COMPACT_ATOMS: atom_id res chain seq x y z
N MET A 1 2.62 -8.60 3.05
CA MET A 1 1.81 -8.03 4.15
C MET A 1 0.55 -8.84 4.27
N ASN A 2 0.03 -9.05 5.48
CA ASN A 2 -1.16 -9.87 5.70
C ASN A 2 -2.19 -9.06 6.50
N ARG A 3 -3.28 -8.66 5.84
CA ARG A 3 -4.33 -7.86 6.49
C ARG A 3 -5.02 -8.60 7.64
N ARG A 4 -5.16 -9.93 7.57
CA ARG A 4 -5.84 -10.73 8.61
C ARG A 4 -5.05 -10.75 9.92
N THR A 5 -3.71 -10.80 9.83
CA THR A 5 -2.84 -10.80 11.02
C THR A 5 -2.33 -9.40 11.38
N GLY A 6 -2.45 -8.43 10.47
CA GLY A 6 -1.87 -7.10 10.62
C GLY A 6 -0.34 -7.07 10.50
N LEU A 7 0.29 -8.15 10.03
CA LEU A 7 1.75 -8.29 10.02
C LEU A 7 2.38 -7.93 8.67
N VAL A 8 3.57 -7.34 8.75
CA VAL A 8 4.56 -7.22 7.68
C VAL A 8 5.62 -8.27 7.93
N THR A 9 5.78 -9.18 6.97
CA THR A 9 6.77 -10.28 7.01
C THR A 9 7.81 -10.07 5.91
N LEU A 10 9.07 -10.14 6.30
CA LEU A 10 10.23 -10.06 5.43
C LEU A 10 10.94 -11.39 5.41
N TYR A 11 11.33 -11.81 4.21
CA TYR A 11 12.03 -13.06 3.98
C TYR A 11 13.48 -12.76 3.59
N ASP A 12 14.43 -13.21 4.41
CA ASP A 12 15.85 -13.13 4.12
C ASP A 12 16.32 -14.39 3.40
N TYR A 13 16.63 -14.22 2.11
CA TYR A 13 17.10 -15.27 1.23
C TYR A 13 18.63 -15.38 1.17
N LYS A 14 19.41 -14.55 1.88
CA LYS A 14 20.88 -14.55 1.82
C LYS A 14 21.49 -15.90 2.20
N ALA A 15 20.92 -16.57 3.20
CA ALA A 15 21.38 -17.87 3.68
C ALA A 15 20.68 -19.05 2.99
N PHE A 16 19.63 -18.82 2.20
CA PHE A 16 18.77 -19.87 1.66
C PHE A 16 19.56 -20.86 0.79
N LYS A 17 20.41 -20.35 -0.11
CA LYS A 17 21.25 -21.20 -0.98
C LYS A 17 22.28 -22.07 -0.22
N LYS A 18 22.60 -21.74 1.03
CA LYS A 18 23.61 -22.44 1.84
C LYS A 18 23.01 -23.34 2.92
N THR A 19 21.87 -22.95 3.49
CA THR A 19 21.27 -23.60 4.68
C THR A 19 19.92 -24.24 4.37
N GLY A 20 19.31 -23.95 3.22
CA GLY A 20 17.94 -24.36 2.91
C GLY A 20 16.86 -23.63 3.73
N ALA A 21 17.24 -22.80 4.70
CA ALA A 21 16.32 -22.03 5.54
C ALA A 21 16.18 -20.60 5.03
N ILE A 22 14.94 -20.11 4.98
CA ILE A 22 14.63 -18.70 4.73
C ILE A 22 14.51 -18.04 6.11
N GLY A 23 15.30 -16.99 6.35
CA GLY A 23 15.12 -16.20 7.56
C GLY A 23 13.80 -15.44 7.48
N GLU A 24 13.03 -15.41 8.55
CA GLU A 24 11.77 -14.66 8.61
C GLU A 24 11.86 -13.60 9.71
N ILE A 25 11.49 -12.37 9.36
CA ILE A 25 11.32 -11.28 10.32
C ILE A 25 9.92 -10.70 10.14
N SER A 26 9.12 -10.74 11.21
CA SER A 26 7.75 -10.24 11.21
C SER A 26 7.56 -9.10 12.23
N ALA A 27 6.68 -8.16 11.90
CA ALA A 27 6.38 -6.98 12.69
C ALA A 27 4.96 -6.48 12.44
N PRO A 28 4.24 -5.91 13.43
CA PRO A 28 2.95 -5.28 13.20
C PRO A 28 3.05 -4.07 12.25
N PHE A 29 2.11 -3.94 11.32
CA PHE A 29 2.10 -2.86 10.32
C PHE A 29 2.02 -1.46 10.96
N TYR A 30 1.28 -1.33 12.07
CA TYR A 30 1.15 -0.04 12.76
C TYR A 30 2.46 0.45 13.37
N GLU A 31 3.52 -0.38 13.46
CA GLU A 31 4.86 -0.01 13.95
C GLU A 31 5.77 0.54 12.84
N PHE A 32 5.29 0.61 11.61
CA PHE A 32 6.04 1.19 10.49
C PHE A 32 5.59 2.62 10.20
N ASP A 33 6.57 3.46 9.90
CA ASP A 33 6.37 4.79 9.34
C ASP A 33 6.72 4.79 7.85
N ALA A 34 5.95 5.55 7.07
CA ALA A 34 6.16 5.72 5.64
C ALA A 34 7.13 6.86 5.36
N TYR A 35 8.12 6.60 4.52
CA TYR A 35 9.09 7.57 4.03
C TYR A 35 9.10 7.59 2.51
N ILE A 36 9.19 8.79 1.93
CA ILE A 36 9.53 8.95 0.52
C ILE A 36 11.04 9.08 0.43
N HIS A 37 11.67 8.13 -0.25
CA HIS A 37 13.08 8.22 -0.59
C HIS A 37 13.21 8.60 -2.06
N THR A 38 13.79 9.77 -2.33
CA THR A 38 14.05 10.26 -3.68
C THR A 38 15.51 10.01 -4.04
N SER A 39 15.75 9.30 -5.13
CA SER A 39 17.08 9.08 -5.70
C SER A 39 17.07 9.34 -7.20
N PRO A 40 18.17 9.76 -7.82
CA PRO A 40 18.24 9.83 -9.27
C PRO A 40 18.14 8.43 -9.87
N ASP A 41 17.39 8.28 -10.95
CA ASP A 41 17.42 7.10 -11.80
C ASP A 41 18.68 7.06 -12.68
N ARG A 42 18.76 6.09 -13.60
CA ARG A 42 19.91 5.96 -14.51
C ARG A 42 20.07 7.13 -15.49
N GLN A 43 19.02 7.92 -15.71
CA GLN A 43 19.00 9.09 -16.58
C GLN A 43 19.11 10.42 -15.79
N GLY A 44 19.18 10.35 -14.45
CA GLY A 44 19.26 11.50 -13.56
C GLY A 44 17.89 12.09 -13.16
N SER A 45 16.79 11.47 -13.56
CA SER A 45 15.44 11.88 -13.19
C SER A 45 15.11 11.47 -11.75
N PRO A 46 14.28 12.23 -11.01
CA PRO A 46 13.86 11.84 -9.68
C PRO A 46 13.04 10.54 -9.67
N LEU A 47 13.54 9.52 -8.99
CA LEU A 47 12.80 8.31 -8.65
C LEU A 47 12.38 8.39 -7.19
N ASN A 48 11.11 8.69 -6.94
CA ASN A 48 10.51 8.62 -5.61
C ASN A 48 10.14 7.16 -5.32
N VAL A 49 10.40 6.68 -4.11
CA VAL A 49 10.05 5.31 -3.69
C VAL A 49 9.49 5.32 -2.27
N LEU A 50 8.41 4.56 -2.06
CA LEU A 50 7.89 4.30 -0.72
C LEU A 50 8.81 3.34 0.05
N PHE A 51 9.28 3.78 1.20
CA PHE A 51 9.91 2.93 2.20
C PHE A 51 9.03 2.84 3.44
N LEU A 52 8.90 1.64 4.00
CA LEU A 52 8.39 1.46 5.34
C LEU A 52 9.58 1.22 6.27
N MET A 53 9.72 2.06 7.29
CA MET A 53 10.76 1.94 8.31
C MET A 53 10.12 1.58 9.64
N HIS A 54 10.63 0.54 10.28
CA HIS A 54 10.13 0.10 11.58
C HIS A 54 10.62 1.05 12.68
N ARG A 55 9.74 1.50 13.57
CA ARG A 55 10.07 2.49 14.61
C ARG A 55 11.16 2.02 15.58
N TYR A 56 11.09 0.76 16.01
CA TYR A 56 11.92 0.24 17.10
C TYR A 56 13.11 -0.62 16.68
N ARG A 57 13.23 -0.97 15.40
CA ARG A 57 14.20 -1.96 14.89
C ARG A 57 14.75 -1.48 13.56
N ASP A 58 15.99 -1.82 13.23
CA ASP A 58 16.57 -1.52 11.91
C ASP A 58 16.00 -2.45 10.83
N ILE A 59 14.72 -2.26 10.53
CA ILE A 59 13.97 -2.99 9.52
C ILE A 59 13.46 -1.96 8.52
N ARG A 60 13.87 -2.11 7.26
CA ARG A 60 13.50 -1.22 6.16
C ARG A 60 12.96 -2.01 4.99
N VAL A 61 11.79 -1.62 4.53
CA VAL A 61 11.08 -2.30 3.44
C VAL A 61 10.95 -1.34 2.28
N LYS A 62 11.64 -1.61 1.18
CA LYS A 62 11.39 -0.92 -0.09
C LYS A 62 10.10 -1.46 -0.68
N VAL A 63 9.04 -0.67 -0.70
CA VAL A 63 7.78 -1.03 -1.35
C VAL A 63 7.86 -0.57 -2.80
N GLY A 64 8.48 -1.40 -3.64
CA GLY A 64 8.97 -0.98 -4.96
C GLY A 64 8.43 -1.72 -6.18
N ALA A 65 7.29 -2.41 -6.09
CA ALA A 65 6.79 -3.25 -7.19
C ALA A 65 5.42 -2.84 -7.75
N LEU A 66 4.76 -1.82 -7.18
CA LEU A 66 3.38 -1.46 -7.54
C LEU A 66 3.26 -0.20 -8.42
N LEU A 67 4.35 0.57 -8.55
CA LEU A 67 4.36 1.84 -9.29
C LEU A 67 5.43 1.79 -10.40
N GLY A 68 5.19 2.53 -11.49
CA GLY A 68 6.07 2.60 -12.67
C GLY A 68 7.43 3.26 -12.40
N ALA A 69 8.22 3.48 -13.46
CA ALA A 69 9.57 4.04 -13.35
C ALA A 69 9.59 5.54 -12.98
N GLU A 70 8.52 6.29 -13.29
CA GLU A 70 8.41 7.73 -13.03
C GLU A 70 7.33 7.93 -11.96
N GLN A 71 7.73 7.93 -10.69
CA GLN A 71 6.80 8.06 -9.56
C GLN A 71 6.79 9.49 -9.05
N THR A 72 5.64 10.15 -9.10
CA THR A 72 5.40 11.42 -8.41
C THR A 72 5.27 11.19 -6.90
N PRO A 73 5.58 12.19 -6.05
CA PRO A 73 5.31 12.10 -4.61
C PRO A 73 3.85 11.77 -4.28
N GLN A 74 2.91 12.25 -5.10
CA GLN A 74 1.47 11.99 -4.99
C GLN A 74 1.13 10.52 -5.21
N GLU A 75 1.72 9.86 -6.22
CA GLU A 75 1.53 8.43 -6.44
C GLU A 75 2.12 7.60 -5.30
N VAL A 76 3.24 8.03 -4.73
CA VAL A 76 3.84 7.39 -3.54
C VAL A 76 2.90 7.56 -2.32
N CYS A 77 2.27 8.73 -2.17
CA CYS A 77 1.25 8.96 -1.14
C CYS A 77 -0.01 8.13 -1.37
N ALA A 78 -0.48 7.99 -2.62
CA ALA A 78 -1.60 7.14 -2.99
C ALA A 78 -1.33 5.67 -2.66
N LEU A 79 -0.10 5.20 -2.92
CA LEU A 79 0.33 3.86 -2.55
C LEU A 79 0.32 3.67 -1.04
N TRP A 80 0.77 4.67 -0.27
CA TRP A 80 0.67 4.63 1.19
C TRP A 80 -0.79 4.55 1.68
N ASP A 81 -1.68 5.38 1.13
CA ASP A 81 -3.12 5.34 1.44
C ASP A 81 -3.74 3.99 1.06
N TYR A 82 -3.35 3.40 -0.07
CA TYR A 82 -3.77 2.06 -0.47
C TYR A 82 -3.35 1.00 0.56
N LEU A 83 -2.09 1.02 1.01
CA LEU A 83 -1.60 0.06 2.00
C LEU A 83 -2.30 0.22 3.35
N GLN A 84 -2.52 1.45 3.81
CA GLN A 84 -3.27 1.70 5.04
C GLN A 84 -4.69 1.14 4.94
N ASN A 85 -5.42 1.41 3.85
CA ASN A 85 -6.78 0.89 3.65
C ASN A 85 -6.80 -0.64 3.47
N PHE A 86 -5.79 -1.21 2.83
CA PHE A 86 -5.68 -2.67 2.69
C PHE A 86 -5.45 -3.36 4.05
N MET A 87 -4.59 -2.78 4.89
CA MET A 87 -4.25 -3.33 6.20
C MET A 87 -5.30 -3.04 7.28
N ASP A 88 -6.16 -2.04 7.08
CA ASP A 88 -7.30 -1.75 7.97
C ASP A 88 -8.39 -2.81 7.80
N THR A 89 -8.58 -3.66 8.81
CA THR A 89 -9.61 -4.71 8.83
C THR A 89 -10.98 -4.22 9.26
N SER A 90 -11.10 -2.96 9.71
CA SER A 90 -12.40 -2.36 10.03
C SER A 90 -13.14 -1.86 8.78
N ARG A 91 -12.44 -1.79 7.64
CA ARG A 91 -12.96 -1.27 6.37
C ARG A 91 -12.96 -2.33 5.27
N PRO A 92 -13.84 -2.17 4.26
CA PRO A 92 -13.79 -2.98 3.05
C PRO A 92 -12.42 -2.89 2.37
N LEU A 93 -12.05 -3.92 1.61
CA LEU A 93 -10.89 -3.89 0.72
C LEU A 93 -10.95 -2.66 -0.19
N PRO A 94 -9.78 -2.06 -0.52
CA PRO A 94 -9.68 -1.09 -1.59
C PRO A 94 -10.38 -1.60 -2.85
N ASP A 95 -11.17 -0.74 -3.48
CA ASP A 95 -11.93 -1.10 -4.65
C ASP A 95 -11.08 -0.95 -5.91
N VAL A 96 -10.30 -1.98 -6.21
CA VAL A 96 -9.39 -2.02 -7.37
C VAL A 96 -9.56 -3.35 -8.13
N PRO A 97 -9.29 -3.38 -9.45
CA PRO A 97 -9.47 -4.58 -10.26
C PRO A 97 -8.76 -5.83 -9.71
N SER A 98 -7.53 -5.67 -9.22
CA SER A 98 -6.71 -6.76 -8.69
C SER A 98 -7.27 -7.40 -7.41
N LEU A 99 -8.21 -6.73 -6.73
CA LEU A 99 -8.82 -7.24 -5.51
C LEU A 99 -10.23 -7.81 -5.73
N GLU A 100 -10.80 -7.71 -6.94
CA GLU A 100 -12.19 -8.08 -7.22
C GLU A 100 -12.51 -9.53 -6.83
N GLU A 101 -11.68 -10.48 -7.24
CA GLU A 101 -11.87 -11.91 -6.95
C GLU A 101 -11.81 -12.26 -5.46
N TYR A 102 -11.13 -11.41 -4.66
CA TYR A 102 -10.95 -11.63 -3.23
C TYR A 102 -12.06 -10.98 -2.39
N ARG A 103 -12.88 -10.09 -2.97
CA ARG A 103 -13.88 -9.31 -2.20
C ARG A 103 -14.88 -10.18 -1.47
N ALA A 104 -15.35 -11.27 -2.10
CA ALA A 104 -16.28 -12.21 -1.48
C ALA A 104 -15.65 -13.02 -0.33
N ASN A 105 -14.32 -13.17 -0.30
CA ASN A 105 -13.58 -13.92 0.72
C ASN A 105 -13.24 -13.07 1.95
N ASP A 106 -13.49 -11.78 1.89
CA ASP A 106 -13.28 -10.84 2.99
C ASP A 106 -14.62 -10.50 3.67
N PRO A 107 -14.85 -10.90 4.94
CA PRO A 107 -16.17 -10.76 5.57
C PRO A 107 -16.71 -9.33 5.62
N ILE A 108 -15.83 -8.35 5.90
CA ILE A 108 -16.20 -6.93 5.98
C ILE A 108 -16.55 -6.39 4.61
N THR A 109 -15.77 -6.74 3.60
CA THR A 109 -16.04 -6.37 2.21
C THR A 109 -17.32 -7.00 1.69
N ALA A 110 -17.52 -8.30 1.93
CA ALA A 110 -18.71 -9.04 1.51
C ALA A 110 -19.99 -8.47 2.14
N GLU A 111 -19.96 -8.11 3.43
CA GLU A 111 -21.10 -7.47 4.08
C GLU A 111 -21.38 -6.08 3.50
N HIS A 112 -20.34 -5.28 3.29
CA HIS A 112 -20.45 -3.96 2.68
C HIS A 112 -21.04 -4.03 1.25
N ASP A 113 -20.55 -4.94 0.43
CA ASP A 113 -20.99 -5.10 -0.95
C ASP A 113 -22.46 -5.59 -1.02
N ARG A 114 -22.87 -6.49 -0.10
CA ARG A 114 -24.26 -6.89 0.06
C ARG A 114 -25.17 -5.72 0.44
N LYS A 115 -24.73 -4.84 1.36
CA LYS A 115 -25.50 -3.67 1.80
C LYS A 115 -25.65 -2.62 0.71
N THR A 116 -24.61 -2.42 -0.09
CA THR A 116 -24.58 -1.40 -1.16
C THR A 116 -25.12 -1.92 -2.49
N GLY A 117 -25.34 -3.23 -2.63
CA GLY A 117 -25.77 -3.85 -3.88
C GLY A 117 -24.70 -3.78 -4.97
N ARG A 118 -23.41 -3.76 -4.59
CA ARG A 118 -22.30 -3.69 -5.53
C ARG A 118 -22.26 -4.93 -6.42
N ASN A 119 -22.11 -4.72 -7.75
CA ASN A 119 -21.91 -5.81 -8.70
C ASN A 119 -20.61 -6.59 -8.38
N PRO A 120 -20.66 -7.92 -8.18
CA PRO A 120 -19.47 -8.75 -7.94
C PRO A 120 -18.47 -8.77 -9.11
N ARG A 121 -18.92 -8.46 -10.34
CA ARG A 121 -18.10 -8.39 -11.56
C ARG A 121 -17.90 -6.95 -12.06
N TYR A 122 -17.94 -5.98 -11.14
CA TYR A 122 -17.90 -4.56 -11.45
C TYR A 122 -16.72 -4.16 -12.36
N TRP A 123 -15.51 -4.65 -12.08
CA TRP A 123 -14.32 -4.39 -12.88
C TRP A 123 -14.22 -5.33 -14.07
N SER A 124 -14.55 -6.61 -13.89
CA SER A 124 -14.46 -7.64 -14.93
C SER A 124 -15.38 -7.40 -16.13
N ASP A 125 -16.58 -6.86 -15.90
CA ASP A 125 -17.57 -6.60 -16.96
C ASP A 125 -17.49 -5.16 -17.51
N MET A 126 -16.54 -4.35 -17.02
CA MET A 126 -16.35 -2.97 -17.46
C MET A 126 -15.70 -2.94 -18.84
N ASP A 127 -16.26 -2.16 -19.77
CA ASP A 127 -15.65 -1.95 -21.08
C ASP A 127 -14.40 -1.05 -20.99
N ASP A 128 -13.54 -1.14 -22.02
CA ASP A 128 -12.28 -0.42 -22.09
C ASP A 128 -12.42 1.11 -21.95
N GLU A 129 -13.48 1.71 -22.51
CA GLU A 129 -13.65 3.16 -22.48
C GLU A 129 -14.08 3.64 -21.10
N THR A 130 -15.01 2.91 -20.47
CA THR A 130 -15.39 3.13 -19.07
C THR A 130 -14.19 2.92 -18.15
N PHE A 131 -13.40 1.86 -18.35
CA PHE A 131 -12.21 1.59 -17.56
C PHE A 131 -11.19 2.73 -17.66
N LYS A 132 -10.88 3.19 -18.87
CA LYS A 132 -9.99 4.36 -19.09
C LYS A 132 -10.52 5.61 -18.40
N ALA A 133 -11.84 5.84 -18.43
CA ALA A 133 -12.45 6.96 -17.72
C ALA A 133 -12.22 6.86 -16.21
N ARG A 134 -12.39 5.67 -15.61
CA ARG A 134 -12.10 5.44 -14.18
C ARG A 134 -10.62 5.65 -13.84
N CYS A 135 -9.70 5.23 -14.71
CA CYS A 135 -8.27 5.50 -14.53
C CYS A 135 -7.97 7.01 -14.52
N ARG A 136 -8.57 7.78 -15.45
CA ARG A 136 -8.42 9.24 -15.48
C ARG A 136 -9.00 9.91 -14.23
N GLU A 137 -10.18 9.49 -13.78
CA GLU A 137 -10.77 9.96 -12.52
C GLU A 137 -9.86 9.68 -11.32
N MET A 138 -9.24 8.49 -11.28
CA MET A 138 -8.31 8.13 -10.22
C MET A 138 -7.03 8.97 -10.28
N ALA A 139 -6.47 9.22 -11.48
CA ALA A 139 -5.29 10.06 -11.65
C ALA A 139 -5.52 11.47 -11.09
N VAL A 140 -6.67 12.09 -11.39
CA VAL A 140 -7.04 13.41 -10.84
C VAL A 140 -7.11 13.38 -9.31
N LYS A 141 -7.66 12.30 -8.72
CA LYS A 141 -7.71 12.15 -7.26
C LYS A 141 -6.32 12.00 -6.65
N ILE A 142 -5.43 11.25 -7.31
CA ILE A 142 -4.04 11.07 -6.87
C ILE A 142 -3.32 12.43 -6.88
N GLU A 143 -3.45 13.20 -7.95
CA GLU A 143 -2.85 14.55 -8.04
C GLU A 143 -3.35 15.49 -6.93
N ALA A 144 -4.60 15.33 -6.50
CA ALA A 144 -5.23 16.11 -5.44
C ALA A 144 -4.96 15.60 -4.02
N ILE A 145 -4.17 14.54 -3.83
CA ILE A 145 -3.84 14.01 -2.50
C ILE A 145 -3.10 15.04 -1.66
N ASP A 146 -3.55 15.21 -0.43
CA ASP A 146 -3.09 16.22 0.53
C ASP A 146 -2.28 15.61 1.70
N THR A 147 -1.73 14.41 1.55
CA THR A 147 -1.12 13.61 2.64
C THR A 147 -0.17 14.41 3.54
N PHE A 148 0.65 15.29 2.98
CA PHE A 148 1.60 16.12 3.75
C PHE A 148 0.94 17.19 4.64
N SER A 149 -0.32 17.53 4.37
CA SER A 149 -1.10 18.47 5.18
C SER A 149 -1.94 17.76 6.24
N ARG A 150 -2.03 16.43 6.20
CA ARG A 150 -2.84 15.65 7.15
C ARG A 150 -2.19 15.65 8.54
N PRO A 151 -2.97 15.75 9.62
CA PRO A 151 -2.41 15.73 10.97
C PRO A 151 -1.76 14.37 11.26
N ASN A 152 -0.51 14.40 11.73
CA ASN A 152 0.13 13.21 12.27
C ASN A 152 -0.51 12.84 13.62
N LEU A 153 -1.43 11.86 13.59
CA LEU A 153 -2.13 11.39 14.78
C LEU A 153 -1.18 10.80 15.84
N MET A 154 -0.04 10.24 15.41
CA MET A 154 0.97 9.68 16.30
C MET A 154 1.82 10.73 16.99
N ALA A 155 1.87 11.98 16.51
CA ALA A 155 2.63 13.06 17.14
C ALA A 155 2.20 13.34 18.60
N ARG A 156 1.01 12.87 19.00
CA ARG A 156 0.52 12.96 20.39
C ARG A 156 0.96 11.79 21.28
N HIS A 157 1.52 10.75 20.68
CA HIS A 157 1.79 9.45 21.31
C HIS A 157 3.27 9.05 21.25
N VAL A 158 4.11 9.79 20.51
CA VAL A 158 5.55 9.52 20.40
C VAL A 158 6.37 10.81 20.56
N GLU A 159 7.55 10.68 21.16
CA GLU A 159 8.56 11.73 21.16
C GLU A 159 9.52 11.50 19.99
N TYR A 160 9.59 12.46 19.08
CA TYR A 160 10.61 12.48 18.04
C TYR A 160 11.88 13.11 18.63
N LEU A 161 12.96 12.32 18.72
CA LEU A 161 14.28 12.84 19.06
C LEU A 161 14.79 13.67 17.87
N ASN A 162 15.04 14.96 18.11
CA ASN A 162 15.61 15.90 17.12
C ASN A 162 17.12 15.71 16.95
#